data_AF-F4R3V1-F1
#
_entry.id   AF-F4R3V1-F1
#
_cell.length_a   1.000
_cell.length_b   1.000
_cell.length_c   1.000
_cell.angle_alpha   90.00
_cell.angle_beta   90.00
_cell.angle_gamma   90.00
#
_symmetry.space_group_name_H-M   'P 1'
#
loop_
_entity.id
_entity.type
_entity.pdbx_description
1 polymer ?
#
loop_
_entity_poly.entity_id
_entity_poly.type
_entity_poly.pdbx_seq_one_letter_code
_entity_poly.pdbx_strand_id
1 'polypeptide(L)'
;MLFQSHHVIFLAMLIAPFTLAKNNTTIQCKGGFAANITVGMCNDRGGEQYLCPTPQCGKDGHLWVPMAGCLYHAILGSGISDQQCTSYNMERKDAFTCINSGDAWYSCPYTPDTVPFITCSNCTLPPKATGGGPIQGTPIVS
;
A
#
# COMPACT_ATOMS: atom_id res chain seq x y z
N MET A 1 42.63 -39.35 48.86
CA MET A 1 42.46 -38.49 47.67
C MET A 1 41.15 -38.89 47.02
N LEU A 2 40.10 -38.09 47.20
CA LEU A 2 38.72 -38.35 46.78
C LEU A 2 38.40 -37.46 45.57
N PHE A 3 38.21 -38.04 44.39
CA PHE A 3 37.78 -37.33 43.19
C PHE A 3 36.25 -37.25 43.19
N GLN A 4 35.72 -36.06 43.46
CA GLN A 4 34.28 -35.78 43.44
C GLN A 4 33.88 -35.37 42.00
N SER A 5 33.43 -36.37 41.23
CA SER A 5 32.88 -36.22 39.88
C SER A 5 31.59 -35.41 39.91
N HIS A 6 31.62 -34.18 39.41
CA HIS A 6 30.44 -33.34 39.22
C HIS A 6 29.99 -33.48 37.77
N HIS A 7 28.95 -34.28 37.55
CA HIS A 7 28.23 -34.35 36.28
C HIS A 7 27.48 -33.03 36.07
N VAL A 8 28.11 -32.08 35.38
CA VAL A 8 27.42 -30.88 34.87
C VAL A 8 26.57 -31.34 33.67
N ILE A 9 25.31 -31.64 33.92
CA ILE A 9 24.32 -31.90 32.88
C ILE A 9 24.01 -30.55 32.22
N PHE A 10 24.69 -30.25 31.12
CA PHE A 10 24.34 -29.14 30.23
C PHE A 10 23.05 -29.50 29.50
N LEU A 11 21.91 -29.07 30.03
CA LEU A 11 20.64 -29.03 29.30
C LEU A 11 20.77 -28.01 28.17
N ALA A 12 21.13 -28.49 26.98
CA ALA A 12 21.10 -27.73 25.75
C ALA A 12 19.63 -27.40 25.41
N MET A 13 19.16 -26.27 25.94
CA MET A 13 17.85 -25.72 25.60
C MET A 13 17.94 -25.22 24.15
N LEU A 14 17.52 -26.05 23.20
CA LEU A 14 17.37 -25.68 21.79
C LEU A 14 16.27 -24.63 21.70
N ILE A 15 16.64 -23.35 21.77
CA ILE A 15 15.75 -22.24 21.42
C ILE A 15 15.56 -22.34 19.90
N ALA A 16 14.55 -23.10 19.46
CA ALA A 16 14.08 -23.01 18.10
C ALA A 16 13.42 -21.62 17.95
N PRO A 17 13.97 -20.70 17.14
CA PRO A 17 13.30 -19.43 16.89
C PRO A 17 11.96 -19.75 16.22
N PHE A 18 10.86 -19.37 16.85
CA PHE A 18 9.56 -19.35 16.22
C PHE A 18 9.60 -18.30 15.12
N THR A 19 9.87 -18.72 13.89
CA THR A 19 9.70 -17.88 12.71
C THR A 19 8.21 -17.78 12.46
N LEU A 20 7.60 -16.69 12.91
CA LEU A 20 6.25 -16.32 12.48
C LEU A 20 6.34 -16.14 10.96
N ALA A 21 5.70 -17.03 10.20
CA ALA A 21 5.65 -16.93 8.75
C ALA A 21 4.90 -15.64 8.39
N LYS A 22 5.66 -14.56 8.16
CA LYS A 22 5.10 -13.28 7.72
C LYS A 22 4.60 -13.49 6.30
N ASN A 23 3.29 -13.37 6.08
CA ASN A 23 2.71 -13.39 4.74
C ASN A 23 3.30 -12.23 3.94
N ASN A 24 4.31 -12.54 3.12
CA ASN A 24 5.02 -11.55 2.33
C ASN A 24 4.33 -11.37 0.97
N THR A 25 3.05 -11.02 1.01
CA THR A 25 2.29 -10.73 -0.21
C THR A 25 2.84 -9.45 -0.81
N THR A 26 3.40 -9.57 -2.01
CA THR A 26 3.91 -8.44 -2.79
C THR A 26 2.88 -8.06 -3.86
N ILE A 27 2.44 -6.81 -3.87
CA ILE A 27 1.39 -6.31 -4.74
C ILE A 27 1.94 -5.16 -5.60
N GLN A 28 1.58 -5.16 -6.89
CA GLN A 28 1.80 -4.05 -7.80
C GLN A 28 0.55 -3.17 -7.81
N CYS A 29 0.69 -1.91 -7.38
CA CYS A 29 -0.44 -0.98 -7.20
C CYS A 29 -0.91 -0.36 -8.53
N LYS A 30 -1.19 -1.19 -9.53
CA LYS A 30 -1.52 -0.76 -10.90
C LYS A 30 -2.89 -0.08 -11.00
N GLY A 31 -3.81 -0.34 -10.09
CA GLY A 31 -5.11 0.35 -10.03
C GLY A 31 -5.05 1.69 -9.31
N GLY A 32 -4.03 1.89 -8.46
CA GLY A 32 -3.86 3.10 -7.68
C GLY A 32 -3.03 2.88 -6.42
N PHE A 33 -2.44 3.96 -5.93
CA PHE A 33 -1.70 3.99 -4.68
C PHE A 33 -1.99 5.29 -3.95
N ALA A 34 -2.16 5.21 -2.64
CA ALA A 34 -2.17 6.36 -1.75
C ALA A 34 -1.58 5.94 -0.41
N ALA A 35 -0.89 6.81 0.31
CA ALA A 35 -0.32 6.45 1.61
C ALA A 35 -0.39 7.59 2.60
N ASN A 36 -0.46 7.22 3.87
CA ASN A 36 -0.09 8.08 4.97
C ASN A 36 1.26 7.61 5.56
N ILE A 37 1.63 8.13 6.73
CA ILE A 37 2.92 7.82 7.39
C ILE A 37 3.08 6.32 7.68
N THR A 38 2.00 5.61 7.99
CA THR A 38 2.06 4.23 8.50
C THR A 38 1.48 3.20 7.54
N VAL A 39 0.44 3.55 6.79
CA VAL A 39 -0.30 2.65 5.92
C VAL A 39 -0.37 3.19 4.49
N GLY A 40 0.02 2.35 3.54
CA GLY A 40 -0.22 2.48 2.12
C GLY A 40 -1.46 1.68 1.72
N MET A 41 -2.35 2.32 0.97
CA MET A 41 -3.47 1.72 0.27
C MET A 41 -3.03 1.45 -1.16
N CYS A 42 -3.08 0.19 -1.55
CA CYS A 42 -2.62 -0.30 -2.85
C CYS A 42 -3.79 -0.98 -3.56
N ASN A 43 -4.23 -0.44 -4.70
CA ASN A 43 -5.21 -1.08 -5.56
C ASN A 43 -4.45 -1.86 -6.63
N ASP A 44 -4.68 -3.17 -6.69
CA ASP A 44 -4.07 -4.02 -7.72
C ASP A 44 -4.70 -3.78 -9.10
N ARG A 45 -4.34 -4.58 -10.11
CA ARG A 45 -4.94 -4.49 -11.45
C ARG A 45 -6.43 -4.87 -11.46
N GLY A 46 -6.86 -5.77 -10.58
CA GLY A 46 -8.24 -6.23 -10.46
C GLY A 46 -9.15 -5.25 -9.70
N GLY A 47 -8.59 -4.19 -9.13
CA GLY A 47 -9.32 -3.26 -8.26
C GLY A 47 -9.46 -3.76 -6.82
N GLU A 48 -8.76 -4.82 -6.44
CA GLU A 48 -8.68 -5.28 -5.06
C GLU A 48 -7.73 -4.36 -4.28
N GLN A 49 -8.23 -3.85 -3.15
CA GLN A 49 -7.49 -2.96 -2.28
C GLN A 49 -6.75 -3.75 -1.22
N TYR A 50 -5.49 -3.38 -1.01
CA TYR A 50 -4.61 -3.94 0.00
C TYR A 50 -4.11 -2.84 0.94
N LEU A 51 -3.98 -3.19 2.21
CA LEU A 51 -3.32 -2.38 3.23
C LEU A 51 -1.90 -2.89 3.39
N CYS A 52 -0.92 -2.02 3.17
CA CYS A 52 0.49 -2.35 3.22
C CYS A 52 1.19 -1.38 4.18
N PRO A 53 2.23 -1.80 4.93
CA PRO A 53 3.04 -0.85 5.69
C PRO A 53 3.75 0.12 4.73
N THR A 54 3.60 1.44 4.92
CA THR A 54 4.20 2.44 4.02
C THR A 54 5.71 2.23 3.77
N PRO A 55 6.55 1.89 4.78
CA PRO A 55 7.98 1.64 4.56
C PRO A 55 8.31 0.42 3.69
N GLN A 56 7.31 -0.41 3.38
CA GLN A 56 7.43 -1.59 2.52
C GLN A 56 6.93 -1.33 1.09
N CYS A 57 6.59 -0.08 0.79
CA CYS A 57 6.12 0.39 -0.50
C CYS A 57 7.16 1.30 -1.15
N GLY A 58 7.38 1.14 -2.45
CA GLY A 58 8.16 2.09 -3.22
C GLY A 58 8.32 1.72 -4.68
N LYS A 59 8.90 2.66 -5.42
CA LYS A 59 9.46 2.47 -6.76
C LYS A 59 10.85 3.08 -6.76
N ASP A 60 11.86 2.26 -7.04
CA ASP A 60 13.24 2.71 -7.18
C ASP A 60 13.77 3.50 -5.94
N GLY A 61 13.30 3.12 -4.74
CA GLY A 61 13.66 3.79 -3.47
C GLY A 61 12.79 5.00 -3.10
N HIS A 62 11.79 5.33 -3.90
CA HIS A 62 10.91 6.47 -3.70
C HIS A 62 9.45 6.07 -3.43
N LEU A 63 8.73 6.89 -2.67
CA LEU A 63 7.28 6.74 -2.43
C LEU A 63 6.45 7.58 -3.43
N TRP A 64 6.94 7.67 -4.66
CA TRP A 64 6.26 8.32 -5.77
C TRP A 64 6.61 7.62 -7.07
N VAL A 65 5.80 7.84 -8.10
CA VAL A 65 6.06 7.34 -9.46
C VAL A 65 6.16 8.50 -10.44
N PRO A 66 7.09 8.45 -11.41
CA PRO A 66 7.16 9.48 -12.44
C PRO A 66 6.04 9.25 -13.45
N MET A 67 5.15 10.22 -13.64
CA MET A 67 4.11 10.19 -14.68
C MET A 67 4.31 11.36 -15.64
N ALA A 68 4.45 11.05 -16.93
CA ALA A 68 4.65 12.04 -17.98
C ALA A 68 3.34 12.39 -18.68
N GLY A 69 3.30 13.56 -19.32
CA GLY A 69 2.17 13.95 -20.16
C GLY A 69 0.92 14.38 -19.38
N CYS A 70 1.07 14.80 -18.13
CA CYS A 70 -0.04 15.09 -17.24
C CYS A 70 -0.58 16.54 -17.40
N LEU A 71 -1.91 16.68 -17.38
CA LEU A 71 -2.64 17.96 -17.46
C LEU A 71 -3.06 18.44 -16.08
N TYR A 72 -2.69 19.67 -15.72
CA TYR A 72 -3.08 20.28 -14.43
C TYR A 72 -4.60 20.47 -14.37
N HIS A 73 -5.23 19.92 -13.33
CA HIS A 73 -6.68 20.00 -13.08
C HIS A 73 -7.56 19.53 -14.26
N ALA A 74 -7.01 18.73 -15.19
CA ALA A 74 -7.66 18.35 -16.44
C ALA A 74 -8.19 19.55 -17.26
N ILE A 75 -7.62 20.74 -17.06
CA ILE A 75 -7.99 21.96 -17.79
C ILE A 75 -7.21 21.99 -19.10
N LEU A 76 -7.91 21.93 -20.23
CA LEU A 76 -7.26 22.10 -21.54
C LEU A 76 -6.59 23.48 -21.62
N GLY A 77 -5.32 23.51 -22.01
CA GLY A 77 -4.51 24.73 -22.07
C GLY A 77 -3.75 25.08 -20.80
N SER A 78 -3.88 24.30 -19.71
CA SER A 78 -3.06 24.50 -18.48
C SER A 78 -1.59 24.07 -18.64
N GLY A 79 -1.25 23.48 -19.79
CA GLY A 79 0.07 22.94 -20.07
C GLY A 79 0.17 21.46 -19.73
N ILE A 80 1.14 20.80 -20.37
CA ILE A 80 1.51 19.40 -20.14
C ILE A 80 2.80 19.38 -19.32
N SER A 81 2.88 18.52 -18.33
CA SER A 81 4.03 18.42 -17.43
C SER A 81 4.30 16.99 -16.98
N ASP A 82 5.52 16.75 -16.51
CA ASP A 82 5.92 15.51 -15.87
C ASP A 82 5.82 15.66 -14.35
N GLN A 83 5.21 14.68 -13.70
CA GLN A 83 4.84 14.74 -12.29
C GLN A 83 5.48 13.59 -11.50
N GLN A 84 5.80 13.88 -10.25
CA GLN A 84 6.18 12.87 -9.25
C GLN A 84 4.97 12.58 -8.37
N CYS A 85 4.20 11.57 -8.75
CA CYS A 85 2.90 11.27 -8.15
C CYS A 85 3.09 10.47 -6.85
N THR A 86 2.79 11.09 -5.71
CA THR A 86 2.79 10.45 -4.38
C THR A 86 1.49 9.68 -4.14
N SER A 87 0.42 10.05 -4.85
CA SER A 87 -0.84 9.31 -4.93
C SER A 87 -1.34 9.29 -6.36
N TYR A 88 -1.96 8.18 -6.78
CA TYR A 88 -2.62 8.07 -8.06
C TYR A 88 -3.76 7.06 -8.01
N ASN A 89 -4.78 7.25 -8.84
CA ASN A 89 -5.90 6.32 -8.92
C ASN A 89 -6.47 6.27 -10.34
N MET A 90 -6.93 5.11 -10.77
CA MET A 90 -7.65 4.97 -12.02
C MET A 90 -9.07 5.57 -11.87
N GLU A 91 -9.35 6.68 -12.56
CA GLU A 91 -10.71 7.27 -12.57
C GLU A 91 -11.55 6.76 -13.74
N ARG A 92 -10.92 6.57 -14.91
CA ARG A 92 -11.56 6.10 -16.14
C ARG A 92 -10.65 5.07 -16.81
N LYS A 93 -11.17 4.38 -17.82
CA LYS A 93 -10.44 3.32 -18.53
C LYS A 93 -9.05 3.74 -19.03
N ASP A 94 -8.90 5.02 -19.40
CA ASP A 94 -7.71 5.55 -20.07
C ASP A 94 -7.14 6.81 -19.39
N ALA A 95 -7.46 7.03 -18.10
CA ALA A 95 -6.93 8.18 -17.37
C ALA A 95 -6.70 7.87 -15.88
N PHE A 96 -5.50 8.23 -15.42
CA PHE A 96 -5.15 8.23 -14.02
C PHE A 96 -5.20 9.64 -13.47
N THR A 97 -5.67 9.75 -12.24
CA THR A 97 -5.41 10.93 -11.42
C THR A 97 -4.08 10.78 -10.74
N CYS A 98 -3.37 11.89 -10.59
CA CYS A 98 -2.10 11.99 -9.91
C CYS A 98 -2.17 13.17 -8.94
N ILE A 99 -1.72 12.95 -7.72
CA ILE A 99 -1.46 14.02 -6.74
C ILE A 99 0.04 14.00 -6.47
N ASN A 100 0.68 15.15 -6.61
CA ASN A 100 2.10 15.30 -6.31
C ASN A 100 2.32 15.70 -4.83
N SER A 101 3.58 15.85 -4.41
CA SER A 101 3.91 16.24 -3.03
C SER A 101 3.46 17.65 -2.62
N GLY A 102 3.03 18.48 -3.57
CA GLY A 102 2.45 19.80 -3.33
C GLY A 102 0.92 19.81 -3.33
N ASP A 103 0.29 18.63 -3.21
CA ASP A 103 -1.16 18.43 -3.21
C ASP A 103 -1.87 18.92 -4.49
N ALA A 104 -1.11 19.14 -5.57
CA ALA A 104 -1.66 19.52 -6.87
C ALA A 104 -2.17 18.29 -7.62
N TRP A 105 -3.34 18.42 -8.24
CA TRP A 105 -4.02 17.34 -8.94
C TRP A 105 -3.80 17.40 -10.45
N TYR A 106 -3.54 16.25 -11.06
CA TYR A 106 -3.29 16.12 -12.49
C TYR A 106 -4.06 14.93 -13.07
N SER A 107 -4.41 15.04 -14.34
CA SER A 107 -4.89 13.92 -15.15
C SER A 107 -3.78 13.46 -16.09
N CYS A 108 -3.42 12.18 -16.02
CA CYS A 108 -2.33 11.60 -16.78
C CYS A 108 -2.83 10.50 -17.74
N PRO A 109 -2.30 10.43 -18.98
CA PRO A 109 -2.79 9.57 -20.05
C PRO A 109 -2.25 8.13 -19.94
N TYR A 110 -2.46 7.50 -18.79
CA TYR A 110 -2.03 6.13 -18.52
C TYR A 110 -3.21 5.16 -18.49
N THR A 111 -2.89 3.89 -18.73
CA THR A 111 -3.79 2.74 -18.58
C THR A 111 -3.21 1.80 -17.52
N PRO A 112 -3.98 0.85 -16.98
CA PRO A 112 -3.45 -0.14 -16.03
C PRO A 112 -2.26 -0.96 -16.56
N ASP A 113 -2.10 -1.05 -17.88
CA ASP A 113 -0.99 -1.77 -18.51
C ASP A 113 0.27 -0.91 -18.69
N THR A 114 0.12 0.42 -18.77
CA THR A 114 1.22 1.36 -19.04
C THR A 114 1.62 2.21 -17.85
N VAL A 115 0.81 2.23 -16.79
CA VAL A 115 1.04 3.07 -15.61
C VAL A 115 2.32 2.64 -14.87
N PRO A 116 3.22 3.58 -14.52
CA PRO A 116 4.29 3.29 -13.59
C PRO A 116 3.68 3.11 -12.19
N PHE A 117 4.06 2.04 -11.50
CA PHE A 117 3.41 1.63 -10.26
C PHE A 117 4.37 1.52 -9.08
N ILE A 118 3.81 1.68 -7.89
CA ILE A 118 4.45 1.35 -6.62
C ILE A 118 4.32 -0.16 -6.41
N THR A 119 5.39 -0.79 -5.92
CA THR A 119 5.33 -2.16 -5.42
C THR A 119 5.34 -2.12 -3.91
N CYS A 120 4.39 -2.79 -3.28
CA CYS A 120 4.30 -2.92 -1.83
C CYS A 120 4.50 -4.39 -1.42
N SER A 121 5.14 -4.62 -0.29
CA SER A 121 5.30 -5.94 0.32
C SER A 121 4.66 -6.01 1.71
N ASN A 122 4.48 -7.22 2.23
CA ASN A 122 3.78 -7.46 3.51
C ASN A 122 2.36 -6.87 3.55
N CYS A 123 1.64 -6.94 2.43
CA CYS A 123 0.29 -6.43 2.32
C CYS A 123 -0.75 -7.41 2.85
N THR A 124 -1.86 -6.88 3.37
CA THR A 124 -3.02 -7.65 3.82
C THR A 124 -4.30 -7.08 3.23
N LEU A 125 -5.29 -7.94 3.01
CA LEU A 125 -6.63 -7.45 2.67
C LEU A 125 -7.23 -6.66 3.84
N PRO A 126 -7.99 -5.59 3.57
CA PRO A 126 -8.80 -4.94 4.58
C PRO A 126 -9.74 -5.95 5.26
N PRO A 127 -10.08 -5.76 6.55
CA PRO A 127 -11.12 -6.54 7.18
C PRO A 127 -12.40 -6.46 6.33
N LYS A 128 -13.00 -7.61 6.00
CA LYS A 128 -14.34 -7.61 5.40
C LYS A 128 -15.25 -6.87 6.37
N ALA A 129 -15.99 -5.87 5.89
CA ALA A 129 -17.05 -5.26 6.69
C ALA A 129 -18.05 -6.37 7.04
N THR A 130 -17.91 -6.96 8.23
CA THR A 130 -18.91 -7.85 8.80
C THR A 130 -20.14 -6.97 8.97
N GLY A 131 -21.12 -7.15 8.08
CA GLY A 131 -22.28 -6.29 7.95
C GLY A 131 -22.79 -5.87 9.32
N GLY A 132 -22.71 -4.56 9.59
CA GLY A 132 -23.43 -3.98 10.69
C GLY A 132 -24.88 -4.42 10.56
N GLY A 133 -25.41 -5.06 11.60
CA GLY A 133 -26.83 -5.32 11.71
C GLY A 133 -27.63 -4.03 11.46
N PRO A 134 -28.92 -4.14 11.10
CA PRO A 134 -29.75 -3.00 10.77
C PRO A 134 -29.63 -1.94 11.85
N ILE A 135 -29.24 -0.74 11.44
CA ILE A 135 -29.17 0.45 12.29
C ILE A 135 -30.62 0.70 12.71
N GLN A 136 -30.99 0.26 13.91
CA GLN A 136 -32.32 0.46 14.45
C GLN A 136 -32.43 1.95 14.77
N GLY A 137 -32.99 2.69 13.83
CA GLY A 137 -33.17 4.13 13.92
C GLY A 137 -33.93 4.47 15.19
N THR A 138 -33.26 5.18 16.11
CA THR A 138 -33.93 5.87 17.19
C THR A 138 -34.80 6.97 16.58
N PRO A 139 -36.11 7.01 16.87
CA PRO A 139 -36.96 8.09 16.40
C PRO A 139 -36.52 9.40 17.05
N ILE A 140 -36.28 10.40 16.21
CA ILE A 140 -36.09 11.79 16.63
C ILE A 140 -37.47 12.28 17.09
N VAL A 141 -37.64 12.44 18.40
CA VAL A 141 -38.82 13.12 18.96
C VAL A 141 -38.63 14.61 18.67
N SER A 142 -39.55 15.16 17.88
CA SER A 142 -39.68 16.61 17.65
C SER A 142 -40.44 17.27 18.78
#